data_AF-A0A6G0YVN0-F1
#
_entry.id   AF-A0A6G0YVN0-F1
#
_cell.length_a   1.000
_cell.length_b   1.000
_cell.length_c   1.000
_cell.angle_alpha   90.00
_cell.angle_beta   90.00
_cell.angle_gamma   90.00
#
_symmetry.space_group_name_H-M   'P 1'
#
loop_
_entity.id
_entity.type
_entity.pdbx_description
1 polymer ?
#
loop_
_entity_poly.entity_id
_entity_poly.type
_entity_poly.pdbx_seq_one_letter_code
_entity_poly.pdbx_strand_id
1 'polypeptide(L)'
;MQYDSGQSDECILIFFTKENLELMEKCDNWFVDDFEMASINAFKEVFPNLKQKGCHFHFSQCIWSKIQQIQYMAQKYIISDSTFALQIRLLLALAYVPENHVIDAFEELIDS
;
A
#
# COMPACT_ATOMS: atom_id res chain seq x y z
N MET A 1 10.41 -6.35 1.52
CA MET A 1 9.42 -6.87 0.59
C MET A 1 9.79 -8.32 0.33
N GLN A 2 9.07 -9.25 0.92
CA GLN A 2 9.29 -10.69 0.70
C GLN A 2 8.29 -11.15 -0.35
N TYR A 3 8.72 -12.06 -1.22
CA TYR A 3 7.92 -12.64 -2.29
C TYR A 3 7.55 -14.06 -1.89
N ASP A 4 6.29 -14.45 -2.10
CA ASP A 4 5.89 -15.84 -2.08
C ASP A 4 5.85 -16.35 -3.52
N SER A 5 6.85 -17.13 -3.90
CA SER A 5 6.86 -17.89 -5.14
C SER A 5 6.58 -19.34 -4.79
N GLY A 6 5.33 -19.65 -4.46
CA GLY A 6 4.87 -21.03 -4.34
C GLY A 6 5.19 -21.84 -5.61
N GLN A 7 5.36 -23.17 -5.47
CA GLN A 7 5.78 -24.07 -6.55
C GLN A 7 4.70 -24.41 -7.60
N SER A 8 3.58 -23.67 -7.68
CA SER A 8 2.48 -23.94 -8.62
C SER A 8 2.44 -22.96 -9.80
N ASP A 9 1.96 -23.44 -10.95
CA ASP A 9 1.87 -22.72 -12.23
C ASP A 9 0.93 -21.49 -12.23
N GLU A 10 0.22 -21.22 -11.14
CA GLU A 10 -0.56 -20.00 -10.91
C GLU A 10 0.23 -19.02 -10.06
N CYS A 11 1.14 -18.28 -10.70
CA CYS A 11 2.00 -17.32 -10.01
C CYS A 11 1.24 -16.00 -9.78
N ILE A 12 0.66 -15.83 -8.59
CA ILE A 12 0.19 -14.52 -8.13
C ILE A 12 1.34 -13.86 -7.36
N LEU A 13 1.95 -12.85 -7.96
CA LEU A 13 3.05 -12.11 -7.36
C LEU A 13 2.49 -11.08 -6.36
N ILE A 14 2.45 -11.44 -5.07
CA ILE A 14 1.88 -10.56 -4.04
C ILE A 14 2.98 -9.98 -3.15
N PHE A 15 3.04 -8.66 -3.11
CA PHE A 15 4.00 -7.93 -2.29
C PHE A 15 3.44 -7.67 -0.89
N PHE A 16 4.03 -8.32 0.10
CA PHE A 16 3.63 -8.19 1.50
C PHE A 16 4.77 -7.75 2.42
N THR A 17 4.37 -7.21 3.58
CA THR A 17 5.27 -7.09 4.74
C THR A 17 5.48 -8.48 5.34
N LYS A 18 6.55 -8.63 6.13
CA LYS A 18 6.78 -9.86 6.90
C LYS A 18 5.60 -10.16 7.84
N GLU A 19 5.06 -9.13 8.49
CA GLU A 19 3.88 -9.26 9.35
C GLU A 19 2.65 -9.75 8.57
N ASN A 20 2.40 -9.22 7.37
CA ASN A 20 1.29 -9.68 6.53
C ASN A 20 1.49 -11.13 6.05
N LEU A 21 2.73 -11.56 5.78
CA LEU A 21 3.03 -12.96 5.48
C LEU A 21 2.80 -13.86 6.68
N GLU A 22 3.21 -13.44 7.87
CA GLU A 22 2.93 -14.17 9.12
C GLU A 22 1.41 -14.25 9.42
N LEU A 23 0.63 -13.24 9.02
CA LEU A 23 -0.83 -13.27 9.11
C LEU A 23 -1.44 -14.24 8.09
N MET A 24 -0.94 -14.27 6.86
CA MET A 24 -1.39 -15.25 5.85
C MET A 24 -1.09 -16.68 6.26
N GLU A 25 0.07 -16.94 6.87
CA GLU A 25 0.41 -18.28 7.38
C GLU A 25 -0.54 -18.73 8.51
N LYS A 26 -1.08 -17.78 9.28
CA LYS A 26 -1.96 -18.05 10.43
C LYS A 26 -3.45 -18.05 10.10
N CYS A 27 -3.84 -17.60 8.91
CA CYS A 27 -5.23 -17.41 8.54
C CYS A 27 -5.58 -18.25 7.31
N ASP A 28 -6.60 -19.11 7.45
CA ASP A 28 -7.09 -19.95 6.35
C ASP A 28 -7.71 -19.16 5.19
N ASN A 29 -8.07 -17.89 5.43
CA ASN A 29 -8.69 -17.01 4.44
C ASN A 29 -8.07 -15.62 4.51
N TRP A 30 -7.60 -15.12 3.37
CA TRP A 30 -7.05 -13.76 3.22
C TRP A 30 -7.51 -13.16 1.89
N PHE A 31 -7.67 -11.83 1.87
CA PHE A 31 -8.09 -11.08 0.69
C PHE A 31 -7.29 -9.78 0.61
N VAL A 32 -6.77 -9.48 -0.58
CA VAL A 32 -6.00 -8.29 -0.87
C VAL A 32 -6.58 -7.61 -2.09
N ASP A 33 -6.84 -6.32 -1.96
CA ASP A 33 -7.58 -5.53 -2.94
C ASP A 33 -6.75 -4.39 -3.53
N ASP A 34 -7.16 -3.91 -4.70
CA ASP A 34 -6.59 -2.78 -5.44
C ASP A 34 -7.22 -1.41 -5.09
N PHE A 35 -7.96 -1.37 -3.97
CA PHE A 35 -8.67 -0.20 -3.42
C PHE A 35 -9.84 0.31 -4.26
N GLU A 36 -10.33 -0.44 -5.25
CA GLU A 36 -11.55 -0.04 -5.95
C GLU A 36 -12.78 -0.10 -5.04
N MET A 37 -13.60 0.96 -5.07
CA MET A 37 -14.80 1.04 -4.23
C MET A 37 -15.80 -0.09 -4.50
N ALA A 38 -15.88 -0.57 -5.75
CA ALA A 38 -16.72 -1.71 -6.10
C ALA A 38 -16.24 -2.98 -5.39
N SER A 39 -14.94 -3.27 -5.43
CA SER A 39 -14.30 -4.41 -4.77
C SER A 39 -14.45 -4.34 -3.25
N ILE A 40 -14.19 -3.16 -2.65
CA ILE A 40 -14.39 -2.91 -1.21
C ILE A 40 -15.85 -3.16 -0.79
N ASN A 41 -16.81 -2.67 -1.57
CA ASN A 41 -18.23 -2.83 -1.24
C ASN A 41 -18.68 -4.28 -1.38
N ALA A 42 -18.30 -4.96 -2.46
CA ALA A 42 -18.61 -6.36 -2.68
C ALA A 42 -17.99 -7.26 -1.58
N PHE A 43 -16.75 -6.99 -1.18
CA PHE A 43 -16.10 -7.71 -0.09
C PHE A 43 -16.87 -7.56 1.23
N LYS A 44 -17.28 -6.34 1.58
CA LYS A 44 -18.06 -6.08 2.81
C LYS A 44 -19.43 -6.73 2.79
N GLU A 45 -20.06 -6.84 1.62
CA GLU A 45 -21.36 -7.50 1.47
C GLU A 45 -21.25 -9.03 1.67
N VAL A 46 -20.23 -9.65 1.08
CA VAL A 46 -20.04 -11.11 1.12
C VAL A 46 -19.38 -11.56 2.44
N PHE A 47 -18.46 -10.76 2.99
CA PHE A 47 -17.64 -11.10 4.15
C PHE A 47 -17.66 -10.02 5.25
N PRO A 48 -18.83 -9.72 5.84
CA PRO A 48 -19.00 -8.58 6.75
C PRO A 48 -18.15 -8.65 8.03
N ASN A 49 -17.71 -9.85 8.42
CA ASN A 49 -16.93 -10.08 9.64
C ASN A 49 -15.42 -10.18 9.38
N LEU A 50 -14.98 -10.18 8.12
CA LEU A 50 -13.56 -10.29 7.79
C LEU A 50 -12.94 -8.90 7.64
N LYS A 51 -11.67 -8.79 8.04
CA LYS A 51 -10.89 -7.57 7.84
C LYS A 51 -10.27 -7.56 6.45
N GLN A 52 -10.69 -6.61 5.63
CA GLN A 52 -10.06 -6.33 4.34
C GLN A 52 -8.70 -5.66 4.55
N LYS A 53 -7.68 -6.05 3.77
CA LYS A 53 -6.37 -5.40 3.74
C LYS A 53 -6.09 -4.88 2.32
N GLY A 54 -5.44 -3.71 2.25
CA GLY A 54 -5.05 -3.10 0.98
C GLY A 54 -3.67 -3.56 0.51
N CYS A 55 -3.46 -3.59 -0.79
CA CYS A 55 -2.17 -3.93 -1.40
C CYS A 55 -1.21 -2.72 -1.41
N HIS A 56 -0.07 -2.80 -0.73
CA HIS A 56 0.92 -1.70 -0.73
C HIS A 56 1.44 -1.35 -2.14
N PHE A 57 1.55 -2.36 -3.02
CA PHE A 57 1.94 -2.16 -4.41
C PHE A 57 0.92 -1.30 -5.18
N HIS A 58 -0.37 -1.64 -5.11
CA HIS A 58 -1.42 -0.84 -5.74
C HIS A 58 -1.53 0.55 -5.12
N PHE A 59 -1.39 0.68 -3.80
CA PHE A 59 -1.32 1.99 -3.14
C PHE A 59 -0.18 2.85 -3.70
N SER A 60 1.01 2.26 -3.83
CA SER A 60 2.19 2.94 -4.40
C SER A 60 1.97 3.34 -5.86
N GLN A 61 1.33 2.47 -6.65
CA GLN A 61 0.95 2.78 -8.03
C GLN A 61 -0.06 3.92 -8.13
N CYS A 62 -1.06 3.99 -7.26
CA CYS A 62 -2.04 5.08 -7.24
C CYS A 62 -1.35 6.43 -6.96
N ILE A 63 -0.48 6.49 -5.95
CA ILE A 63 0.30 7.70 -5.63
C ILE A 63 1.20 8.09 -6.81
N TRP A 64 1.92 7.14 -7.40
CA TRP A 64 2.77 7.40 -8.56
C TRP A 64 1.99 7.89 -9.78
N SER A 65 0.83 7.30 -10.04
CA SER A 65 -0.07 7.73 -11.11
C SER A 65 -0.53 9.17 -10.88
N LYS A 66 -0.83 9.54 -9.63
CA LYS A 66 -1.23 10.91 -9.29
C LYS A 66 -0.11 11.92 -9.47
N ILE A 67 1.11 11.58 -9.06
CA ILE A 67 2.30 12.43 -9.26
C ILE A 67 2.53 12.69 -10.75
N GLN A 68 2.42 11.66 -11.59
CA GLN A 68 2.63 11.78 -13.04
C GLN A 68 1.57 12.65 -13.75
N GLN A 69 0.34 12.70 -13.23
CA GLN A 69 -0.71 13.59 -13.76
C GLN A 69 -0.38 15.08 -13.55
N ILE A 70 0.50 15.41 -12.60
CA ILE A 70 0.89 16.78 -12.28
C ILE A 70 2.33 16.97 -12.72
N GLN A 71 2.53 17.49 -13.94
CA GLN A 71 3.84 17.57 -14.58
C GLN A 71 4.91 18.25 -13.72
N TYR A 72 4.55 19.28 -12.97
CA TYR A 72 5.44 19.93 -12.01
C TYR A 72 5.91 18.97 -10.90
N MET A 73 5.01 18.16 -10.32
CA MET A 73 5.37 17.19 -9.28
C MET A 73 6.21 16.05 -9.84
N ALA A 74 5.90 15.56 -11.04
CA ALA A 74 6.69 14.54 -11.72
C ALA A 74 8.14 15.01 -11.97
N GLN A 75 8.31 16.22 -12.49
CA GLN A 75 9.62 16.84 -12.66
C GLN A 75 10.33 17.04 -11.32
N LYS A 76 9.60 17.52 -10.31
CA LYS A 76 10.14 17.74 -8.96
C LYS A 76 10.68 16.45 -8.34
N TYR A 77 9.94 15.35 -8.48
CA TYR A 77 10.32 14.02 -7.99
C TYR A 77 11.53 13.43 -8.72
N ILE A 78 11.58 13.54 -10.05
CA ILE A 78 12.59 12.85 -10.88
C ILE A 78 13.90 13.64 -10.95
N ILE A 79 13.84 14.96 -11.07
CA ILE A 79 14.96 15.77 -11.56
C ILE A 79 15.53 16.68 -10.48
N SER A 80 14.69 17.32 -9.68
CA SER A 80 15.10 18.59 -9.04
C SER A 80 15.08 18.61 -7.52
N ASP A 81 14.40 17.68 -6.83
CA ASP A 81 14.23 17.79 -5.38
C ASP A 81 14.24 16.42 -4.67
N SER A 82 15.39 16.11 -4.08
CA SER A 82 15.58 14.90 -3.28
C SER A 82 14.74 14.89 -1.99
N THR A 83 14.43 16.06 -1.43
CA THR A 83 13.59 16.21 -0.23
C THR A 83 12.16 15.86 -0.56
N PHE A 84 11.61 16.38 -1.66
CA PHE A 84 10.29 16.02 -2.14
C PHE A 84 10.19 14.53 -2.46
N ALA A 85 11.20 13.95 -3.14
CA ALA A 85 11.22 12.52 -3.40
C ALA A 85 11.27 11.69 -2.10
N LEU A 86 11.97 12.18 -1.06
CA LEU A 86 11.99 11.56 0.26
C LEU A 86 10.62 11.67 0.95
N GLN A 87 9.98 12.83 0.95
CA GLN A 87 8.64 13.04 1.52
C GLN A 87 7.59 12.12 0.90
N ILE A 88 7.62 11.92 -0.42
CA ILE A 88 6.74 10.94 -1.09
C ILE A 88 7.05 9.51 -0.65
N ARG A 89 8.32 9.13 -0.48
CA ARG A 89 8.68 7.80 0.04
C ARG A 89 8.23 7.62 1.50
N LEU A 90 8.31 8.66 2.32
CA LEU A 90 7.83 8.66 3.70
C LEU A 90 6.30 8.56 3.75
N LEU A 91 5.59 9.25 2.85
CA LEU A 91 4.14 9.10 2.69
C LEU A 91 3.75 7.64 2.39
N LEU A 92 4.48 6.97 1.49
CA LEU A 92 4.29 5.55 1.20
C LEU A 92 4.65 4.62 2.36
N ALA A 93 5.57 5.06 3.24
CA ALA A 93 5.99 4.31 4.42
C ALA A 93 4.98 4.37 5.57
N LEU A 94 4.01 5.29 5.54
CA LEU A 94 2.91 5.33 6.53
C LEU A 94 2.10 4.03 6.57
N ALA A 95 2.10 3.25 5.49
CA ALA A 95 1.51 1.91 5.46
C ALA A 95 2.15 0.91 6.44
N TYR A 96 3.33 1.25 7.00
CA TYR A 96 4.04 0.45 8.00
C TYR A 96 3.94 1.02 9.42
N VAL A 97 3.26 2.15 9.59
CA VAL A 97 3.00 2.73 10.90
C VAL A 97 1.80 2.02 11.54
N PRO A 98 1.85 1.68 12.84
CA PRO A 98 0.68 1.14 13.54
C PRO A 98 -0.53 2.06 13.37
N GLU A 99 -1.71 1.50 13.13
CA GLU A 99 -2.93 2.25 12.78
C GLU A 99 -3.21 3.43 13.75
N ASN A 100 -2.94 3.22 15.04
CA ASN A 100 -3.15 4.22 16.09
C ASN A 100 -2.12 5.37 16.10
N HIS A 101 -1.07 5.31 15.29
CA HIS A 101 -0.03 6.35 15.16
C HIS A 101 0.04 6.93 13.74
N VAL A 102 -0.77 6.46 12.78
CA VAL A 102 -0.71 6.90 11.38
C VAL A 102 -1.00 8.40 11.25
N ILE A 103 -1.94 8.93 12.05
CA ILE A 103 -2.29 10.35 12.02
C ILE A 103 -1.11 11.19 12.50
N ASP A 104 -0.55 10.88 13.67
CA ASP A 104 0.59 11.62 14.24
C ASP A 104 1.80 11.62 13.27
N ALA A 105 2.12 10.46 12.69
CA ALA A 105 3.21 10.34 11.73
C ALA A 105 2.95 11.09 10.42
N PHE A 106 1.69 11.22 10.00
CA PHE A 106 1.31 12.00 8.82
C PHE A 106 1.41 13.50 9.09
N GLU A 107 1.00 13.96 10.28
CA GLU A 107 1.13 15.37 10.70
C GLU A 107 2.61 15.77 10.77
N GLU A 108 3.47 14.94 11.38
CA GLU A 108 4.92 15.18 11.43
C GLU A 108 5.53 15.26 10.02
N LEU A 109 5.05 14.43 9.08
CA LEU A 109 5.50 14.45 7.69
C LEU A 109 5.11 15.75 6.97
N ILE A 110 3.91 16.29 7.23
CA ILE A 110 3.44 17.54 6.61
C ILE A 110 4.27 18.74 7.11
N ASP A 111 4.70 18.70 8.38
CA ASP A 111 5.46 19.79 9.01
C ASP A 111 6.98 19.72 8.72
N SER A 112 7.43 18.72 7.96
CA SER A 112 8.86 18.44 7.65
C SER A 112 9.46 19.19 6.45
#